data_AF-A0A1G2XCL6-F1
#
_entry.id   AF-A0A1G2XCL6-F1
#
_cell.length_a   1.000
_cell.length_b   1.000
_cell.length_c   1.000
_cell.angle_alpha   90.00
_cell.angle_beta   90.00
_cell.angle_gamma   90.00
#
_symmetry.space_group_name_H-M   'P 1'
#
loop_
_entity.id
_entity.type
_entity.pdbx_description
1 polymer ?
#
loop_
_entity_poly.entity_id
_entity_poly.type
_entity_poly.pdbx_seq_one_letter_code
_entity_poly.pdbx_strand_id
1 'polypeptide(L)'
;MTIESGNNLNSINPFDLLAGLQDSPTKLDKKLRAKVLALIAKLGKSVVFVIQPQKDYDPTKGEATGLDPIYPIKKIIPPFEYESKYIDGDLIKVGDMQSGIAAKDLEFTPAKSMTVCFDDMTWKIIRVMPIYTGQQIALYMFQLRR
;
A
#
# COMPACT_ATOMS: atom_id res chain seq x y z
N MET A 1 43.11 38.96 23.99
CA MET A 1 43.67 37.73 23.39
C MET A 1 43.34 36.58 24.32
N THR A 2 42.19 35.94 24.12
CA THR A 2 41.93 34.54 24.53
C THR A 2 40.84 34.01 23.61
N ILE A 3 41.16 32.91 22.96
CA ILE A 3 40.31 32.14 22.04
C ILE A 3 39.88 30.95 22.87
N GLU A 4 38.58 30.68 23.03
CA GLU A 4 38.13 29.36 23.47
C GLU A 4 37.06 28.83 22.52
N SER A 5 37.57 27.98 21.64
CA SER A 5 36.84 26.97 20.90
C SER A 5 36.18 25.97 21.84
N GLY A 6 34.91 25.68 21.61
CA GLY A 6 34.20 24.62 22.32
C GLY A 6 32.98 24.14 21.56
N ASN A 7 33.11 23.89 20.24
CA ASN A 7 32.09 23.15 19.49
C ASN A 7 32.10 21.70 20.00
N ASN A 8 31.18 21.42 20.91
CA ASN A 8 31.01 20.11 21.53
C ASN A 8 30.41 19.15 20.49
N LEU A 9 31.28 18.44 19.77
CA LEU A 9 30.93 17.47 18.72
C LEU A 9 30.58 16.06 19.25
N ASN A 10 30.25 15.91 20.53
CA ASN A 10 30.02 14.59 21.14
C ASN A 10 28.63 14.47 21.77
N SER A 11 27.64 14.06 20.95
CA SER A 11 26.54 13.16 21.35
C SER A 11 25.48 12.93 20.25
N ILE A 12 25.86 12.86 18.96
CA ILE A 12 24.89 12.33 17.99
C ILE A 12 24.77 10.83 18.25
N ASN A 13 23.63 10.37 18.77
CA ASN A 13 23.39 8.93 18.89
C ASN A 13 23.50 8.32 17.48
N PRO A 14 24.22 7.21 17.30
CA PRO A 14 24.27 6.55 16.00
C PRO A 14 22.88 6.08 15.52
N PHE A 15 21.90 5.95 16.42
CA PHE A 15 20.49 5.71 16.08
C PHE A 15 19.75 6.96 15.59
N ASP A 16 20.14 8.18 15.99
CA ASP A 16 19.57 9.43 15.46
C ASP A 16 20.04 9.71 14.01
N LEU A 17 21.22 9.20 13.64
CA LEU A 17 21.70 9.17 12.25
C LEU A 17 20.87 8.24 11.35
N LEU A 18 20.25 7.20 11.92
CA LEU A 18 19.35 6.29 11.20
C LEU A 18 17.93 6.88 11.05
N ALA A 19 17.52 7.78 11.95
CA ALA A 19 16.25 8.51 11.82
C ALA A 19 16.26 9.51 10.65
N GLY A 20 17.44 9.95 10.22
CA GLY A 20 17.66 10.83 9.06
C GLY A 20 17.73 10.11 7.70
N LEU A 21 17.78 8.77 7.67
CA LEU A 21 17.56 7.98 6.45
C LEU A 21 16.05 7.89 6.15
N GLN A 22 15.34 9.02 6.21
CA GLN A 22 14.04 9.08 5.56
C GLN A 22 14.29 8.95 4.05
N ASP A 23 13.72 7.89 3.46
CA ASP A 23 13.65 7.61 2.02
C ASP A 23 13.09 8.81 1.25
N SER A 24 13.96 9.78 1.04
CA SER A 24 13.64 11.07 0.46
C SER A 24 13.30 10.85 -1.01
N PRO A 25 12.15 11.37 -1.51
CA PRO A 25 11.71 11.06 -2.86
C PRO A 25 12.79 11.40 -3.88
N THR A 26 13.24 10.38 -4.62
CA THR A 26 14.22 10.59 -5.70
C THR A 26 13.59 11.40 -6.84
N LYS A 27 14.41 11.86 -7.78
CA LYS A 27 13.90 12.51 -9.01
C LYS A 27 12.96 11.59 -9.79
N LEU A 28 13.18 10.28 -9.74
CA LEU A 28 12.35 9.29 -10.40
C LEU A 28 11.00 9.13 -9.69
N ASP A 29 11.00 9.05 -8.36
CA ASP A 29 9.79 8.97 -7.53
C ASP A 29 8.84 10.15 -7.80
N LYS A 30 9.39 11.38 -7.82
CA LYS A 30 8.59 12.59 -8.06
C LYS A 30 7.88 12.57 -9.42
N LYS A 31 8.54 12.03 -10.46
CA LYS A 31 7.98 11.98 -11.82
C LYS A 31 7.03 10.80 -12.02
N LEU A 32 7.45 9.59 -11.64
CA LEU A 32 6.70 8.38 -11.96
C LEU A 32 5.48 8.19 -11.06
N ARG A 33 5.58 8.46 -9.76
CA ARG A 33 4.43 8.30 -8.85
C ARG A 33 3.25 9.19 -9.25
N ALA A 34 3.54 10.43 -9.63
CA ALA A 34 2.53 11.37 -10.14
C ALA A 34 1.90 10.89 -11.47
N LYS A 35 2.72 10.37 -12.39
CA LYS A 35 2.23 9.82 -13.67
C LYS A 35 1.36 8.57 -13.47
N VAL A 36 1.77 7.65 -12.60
CA VAL A 36 0.99 6.45 -12.28
C VAL A 36 -0.38 6.83 -11.71
N LEU A 37 -0.41 7.75 -10.74
CA LEU A 37 -1.67 8.27 -10.21
C LEU A 37 -2.54 8.89 -11.30
N ALA A 38 -1.97 9.74 -12.17
CA ALA A 38 -2.72 10.37 -13.25
C ALA A 38 -3.30 9.35 -14.25
N LEU A 39 -2.55 8.31 -14.60
CA LEU A 39 -3.01 7.25 -15.50
C LEU A 39 -4.15 6.44 -14.88
N ILE A 40 -4.03 6.03 -13.61
CA ILE A 40 -5.09 5.29 -12.91
C ILE A 40 -6.31 6.19 -12.65
N ALA A 41 -6.11 7.47 -12.35
CA ALA A 41 -7.22 8.41 -12.21
C ALA A 41 -8.01 8.55 -13.53
N LYS A 42 -7.32 8.55 -14.67
CA LYS A 42 -7.92 8.68 -16.00
C LYS A 42 -8.58 7.40 -16.51
N LEU A 43 -7.91 6.26 -16.40
CA LEU A 43 -8.28 4.99 -17.04
C LEU A 43 -8.77 3.92 -16.07
N GLY A 44 -8.62 4.15 -14.77
CA GLY A 44 -8.92 3.18 -13.74
C GLY A 44 -10.41 2.96 -13.51
N LYS A 45 -10.72 1.76 -13.04
CA LYS A 45 -12.05 1.34 -12.61
C LYS A 45 -12.25 1.69 -11.14
N SER A 46 -13.39 2.29 -10.80
CA SER A 46 -13.75 2.59 -9.41
C SER A 46 -14.16 1.31 -8.69
N VAL A 47 -13.61 1.08 -7.50
CA VAL A 47 -13.92 -0.06 -6.64
C VAL A 47 -14.03 0.38 -5.19
N VAL A 48 -14.73 -0.40 -4.39
CA VAL A 48 -14.85 -0.19 -2.94
C VAL A 48 -13.88 -1.12 -2.23
N PHE A 49 -12.97 -0.57 -1.43
CA PHE A 49 -12.17 -1.37 -0.50
C PHE A 49 -12.96 -1.54 0.80
N VAL A 50 -12.87 -2.70 1.44
CA VAL A 50 -13.38 -2.92 2.80
C VAL A 50 -12.19 -3.00 3.74
N ILE A 51 -12.01 -1.95 4.54
CA ILE A 51 -10.94 -1.86 5.53
C ILE A 51 -11.55 -2.18 6.89
N GLN A 52 -11.14 -3.31 7.46
CA GLN A 52 -11.50 -3.70 8.81
C GLN A 52 -10.47 -3.10 9.77
N PRO A 53 -10.83 -2.11 10.60
CA PRO A 53 -9.92 -1.63 11.63
C PRO A 53 -9.61 -2.76 12.62
N GLN A 54 -8.42 -2.71 13.20
CA GLN A 54 -8.06 -3.66 14.25
C GLN A 54 -9.04 -3.50 15.41
N LYS A 55 -9.58 -4.62 15.90
CA LYS A 55 -10.37 -4.64 17.14
C LYS A 55 -9.43 -4.92 18.29
N ASP A 56 -9.48 -4.08 19.31
CA ASP A 56 -8.75 -4.30 20.55
C ASP A 56 -9.70 -4.93 21.57
N TYR A 57 -9.25 -6.01 22.20
CA TYR A 57 -10.02 -6.67 23.24
C TYR A 57 -9.98 -5.83 24.53
N ASP A 58 -11.14 -5.43 25.04
CA ASP A 58 -11.28 -4.78 26.34
C ASP A 58 -11.58 -5.84 27.42
N PRO A 59 -10.60 -6.19 28.29
CA PRO A 59 -10.79 -7.20 29.31
C PRO A 59 -11.76 -6.77 30.43
N THR A 60 -12.07 -5.49 30.55
CA THR A 60 -12.97 -4.95 31.59
C THR A 60 -14.43 -5.14 31.20
N LYS A 61 -14.73 -5.05 29.90
CA LYS A 61 -16.08 -5.26 29.33
C LYS A 61 -16.30 -6.68 28.81
N GLY A 62 -15.23 -7.45 28.63
CA GLY A 62 -15.31 -8.78 28.00
C GLY A 62 -15.67 -8.71 26.52
N GLU A 63 -15.42 -7.58 25.86
CA GLU A 63 -15.85 -7.29 24.50
C GLU A 63 -14.68 -6.84 23.62
N ALA A 64 -14.72 -7.20 22.34
CA ALA A 64 -13.82 -6.62 21.35
C ALA A 64 -14.36 -5.23 20.96
N THR A 65 -13.67 -4.18 21.40
CA THR A 65 -13.99 -2.81 20.99
C THR A 65 -13.22 -2.48 19.71
N GLY A 66 -13.90 -1.87 18.75
CA GLY A 66 -13.28 -1.52 17.48
C GLY A 66 -14.08 -0.47 16.74
N LEU A 67 -13.42 0.17 15.79
CA LEU A 67 -14.07 1.11 14.89
C LEU A 67 -14.94 0.35 13.87
N ASP A 68 -15.89 1.05 13.27
CA ASP A 68 -16.66 0.50 12.15
C ASP A 68 -15.76 0.31 10.91
N PRO A 69 -16.08 -0.66 10.03
CA PRO A 69 -15.37 -0.82 8.77
C PRO A 69 -15.45 0.44 7.90
N ILE A 70 -14.36 0.75 7.20
CA ILE A 70 -14.27 1.90 6.29
C ILE A 70 -14.36 1.40 4.85
N TYR A 71 -15.13 2.12 4.02
CA TYR A 71 -15.42 1.73 2.65
C TYR A 71 -14.91 2.75 1.61
N PRO A 72 -13.59 3.01 1.50
CA PRO A 72 -13.12 4.01 0.57
C PRO A 72 -13.30 3.56 -0.88
N ILE A 73 -13.86 4.45 -1.70
CA ILE A 73 -13.92 4.29 -3.16
C ILE A 73 -12.57 4.75 -3.73
N LYS A 74 -11.87 3.86 -4.42
CA LYS A 74 -10.59 4.18 -5.10
C LYS A 74 -10.61 3.64 -6.52
N LYS A 75 -9.80 4.26 -7.39
CA LYS A 75 -9.59 3.75 -8.75
C LYS A 75 -8.42 2.77 -8.78
N ILE A 76 -8.62 1.65 -9.47
CA ILE A 76 -7.61 0.61 -9.69
C ILE A 76 -7.40 0.42 -11.20
N ILE A 77 -6.30 -0.19 -11.59
CA ILE A 77 -6.12 -0.72 -12.95
C ILE A 77 -7.28 -1.69 -13.22
N PRO A 78 -8.02 -1.57 -14.34
CA PRO A 78 -9.11 -2.50 -14.65
C PRO A 78 -8.63 -3.95 -14.49
N PRO A 79 -9.30 -4.77 -13.66
CA PRO A 79 -8.87 -6.15 -13.42
C PRO A 79 -8.79 -6.94 -14.73
N PHE A 80 -7.73 -7.71 -14.89
CA PHE A 80 -7.50 -8.56 -16.04
C PHE A 80 -7.11 -9.96 -15.60
N GLU A 81 -7.48 -10.96 -16.40
CA GLU A 81 -7.22 -12.37 -16.09
C GLU A 81 -5.73 -12.71 -16.29
N TYR A 82 -5.24 -13.69 -15.54
CA TYR A 82 -3.92 -14.26 -15.78
C TYR A 82 -3.90 -15.05 -17.10
N GLU A 83 -2.80 -14.95 -17.85
CA GLU A 83 -2.60 -15.80 -19.03
C GLU A 83 -2.57 -17.28 -18.61
N SER A 84 -3.20 -18.16 -19.40
CA SER A 84 -3.38 -19.57 -19.04
C SER A 84 -2.08 -20.31 -18.72
N LYS A 85 -0.96 -19.92 -19.34
CA LYS A 85 0.37 -20.50 -19.10
C LYS A 85 0.92 -20.24 -17.68
N TYR A 86 0.39 -19.24 -16.97
CA TYR A 86 0.81 -18.91 -15.61
C TYR A 86 -0.11 -19.52 -14.55
N ILE A 87 -1.19 -20.21 -14.96
CA ILE A 87 -2.11 -20.86 -14.04
C ILE A 87 -1.53 -22.22 -13.67
N ASP A 88 -1.10 -22.36 -12.42
CA ASP A 88 -0.53 -23.60 -11.86
C ASP A 88 -1.52 -24.37 -10.97
N GLY A 89 -2.66 -23.76 -10.64
CA GLY A 89 -3.71 -24.36 -9.80
C GLY A 89 -3.47 -24.22 -8.29
N ASP A 90 -2.29 -23.79 -7.86
CA ASP A 90 -1.94 -23.60 -6.46
C ASP A 90 -1.81 -22.10 -6.14
N LEU A 91 -0.76 -21.48 -6.68
CA LEU A 91 -0.47 -20.07 -6.48
C LEU A 91 -1.43 -19.19 -7.29
N ILE A 92 -1.59 -19.50 -8.58
CA ILE A 92 -2.52 -18.83 -9.49
C ILE A 92 -3.57 -19.84 -9.91
N LYS A 93 -4.83 -19.54 -9.57
CA LYS A 93 -5.98 -20.40 -9.85
C LYS A 93 -6.80 -19.84 -11.02
N VAL A 94 -7.52 -20.73 -11.68
CA VAL A 94 -8.51 -20.33 -12.71
C VAL A 94 -9.50 -19.35 -12.08
N GLY A 95 -9.72 -18.22 -12.76
CA GLY A 95 -10.61 -17.15 -12.31
C GLY A 95 -9.94 -16.12 -11.40
N ASP A 96 -8.67 -16.28 -11.04
CA ASP A 96 -7.91 -15.20 -10.41
C ASP A 96 -7.70 -14.05 -11.40
N MET A 97 -7.68 -12.83 -10.88
CA MET A 97 -7.41 -11.62 -11.66
C MET A 97 -6.24 -10.85 -11.07
N GLN A 98 -5.58 -10.06 -11.91
CA GLN A 98 -4.56 -9.12 -11.51
C GLN A 98 -5.07 -7.69 -11.66
N SER A 99 -4.68 -6.82 -10.73
CA SER A 99 -4.96 -5.39 -10.78
C SER A 99 -3.90 -4.62 -9.96
N GLY A 100 -4.05 -3.31 -9.84
CA GLY A 100 -3.18 -2.50 -9.02
C GLY A 100 -3.74 -1.11 -8.68
N ILE A 101 -3.22 -0.51 -7.62
CA ILE A 101 -3.62 0.82 -7.11
C ILE A 101 -2.41 1.71 -6.93
N ALA A 102 -2.53 2.98 -7.35
CA ALA A 102 -1.47 3.97 -7.15
C ALA A 102 -1.19 4.13 -5.65
N ALA A 103 0.09 4.10 -5.27
CA ALA A 103 0.50 4.29 -3.88
C ALA A 103 0.61 5.78 -3.49
N LYS A 104 0.61 6.68 -4.47
CA LYS A 104 0.59 8.12 -4.21
C LYS A 104 -0.79 8.54 -3.72
N ASP A 105 -0.82 9.29 -2.61
CA ASP A 105 -2.01 9.83 -1.96
C ASP A 105 -2.99 8.74 -1.47
N LEU A 106 -2.49 7.51 -1.26
CA LEU A 106 -3.26 6.42 -0.69
C LEU A 106 -3.19 6.47 0.84
N GLU A 107 -4.35 6.55 1.48
CA GLU A 107 -4.48 6.72 2.94
C GLU A 107 -4.27 5.42 3.72
N PHE A 108 -4.19 4.29 3.03
CA PHE A 108 -4.01 2.97 3.61
C PHE A 108 -3.01 2.15 2.80
N THR A 109 -2.45 1.10 3.40
CA THR A 109 -1.59 0.15 2.68
C THR A 109 -2.40 -1.11 2.34
N PRO A 110 -2.60 -1.45 1.07
CA PRO A 110 -3.29 -2.70 0.69
C PRO A 110 -2.59 -3.91 1.31
N ALA A 111 -3.36 -4.82 1.88
CA ALA A 111 -2.84 -6.02 2.53
C ALA A 111 -3.57 -7.26 2.04
N LYS A 112 -2.93 -8.41 2.26
CA LYS A 112 -3.57 -9.72 2.06
C LYS A 112 -4.83 -9.82 2.90
N SER A 113 -5.83 -10.53 2.38
CA SER A 113 -7.15 -10.75 2.97
C SER A 113 -8.06 -9.52 3.02
N MET A 114 -7.59 -8.33 2.58
CA MET A 114 -8.50 -7.20 2.33
C MET A 114 -9.50 -7.56 1.24
N THR A 115 -10.70 -6.99 1.36
CA THR A 115 -11.79 -7.22 0.42
C THR A 115 -11.95 -6.01 -0.50
N VAL A 116 -12.20 -6.29 -1.78
CA VAL A 116 -12.45 -5.31 -2.84
C VAL A 116 -13.76 -5.69 -3.52
N CYS A 117 -14.69 -4.74 -3.61
CA CYS A 117 -15.99 -4.93 -4.22
C CYS A 117 -16.11 -4.10 -5.50
N PHE A 118 -16.52 -4.77 -6.59
CA PHE A 118 -16.83 -4.16 -7.88
C PHE A 118 -17.69 -5.12 -8.71
N ASP A 119 -18.48 -4.59 -9.64
CA ASP A 119 -19.41 -5.37 -10.49
C ASP A 119 -20.32 -6.31 -9.67
N ASP A 120 -20.82 -5.84 -8.52
CA ASP A 120 -21.63 -6.62 -7.58
C ASP A 120 -20.98 -7.91 -7.07
N MET A 121 -19.66 -8.03 -7.25
CA MET A 121 -18.85 -9.15 -6.79
C MET A 121 -17.89 -8.73 -5.69
N THR A 122 -17.64 -9.66 -4.79
CA THR A 122 -16.65 -9.53 -3.71
C THR A 122 -15.40 -10.31 -4.05
N TRP A 123 -14.26 -9.64 -3.99
CA TRP A 123 -12.94 -10.22 -4.27
C TRP A 123 -12.05 -10.05 -3.05
N LYS A 124 -11.20 -11.05 -2.77
CA LYS A 124 -10.16 -10.98 -1.75
C LYS A 124 -8.79 -10.77 -2.38
N ILE A 125 -8.00 -9.91 -1.76
CA ILE A 125 -6.59 -9.75 -2.10
C ILE A 125 -5.83 -10.94 -1.54
N ILE A 126 -5.27 -11.79 -2.40
CA ILE A 126 -4.49 -12.97 -1.99
C ILE A 126 -3.00 -12.64 -1.86
N ARG A 127 -2.53 -11.70 -2.68
CA ARG A 127 -1.14 -11.26 -2.71
C ARG A 127 -1.08 -9.78 -3.06
N VAL A 128 -0.15 -9.07 -2.42
CA VAL A 128 0.21 -7.67 -2.72
C VAL A 128 1.68 -7.63 -3.09
N MET A 129 2.00 -6.95 -4.20
CA MET A 129 3.34 -6.79 -4.74
C MET A 129 3.60 -5.29 -4.95
N PRO A 130 4.43 -4.66 -4.09
CA PRO A 130 4.79 -3.27 -4.28
C PRO A 130 5.75 -3.11 -5.48
N ILE A 131 5.53 -2.07 -6.29
CA ILE A 131 6.42 -1.64 -7.36
C ILE A 131 7.02 -0.30 -6.99
N TYR A 132 8.35 -0.27 -6.89
CA TYR A 132 9.13 0.89 -6.46
C TYR A 132 9.60 1.74 -7.64
N THR A 133 9.81 3.05 -7.41
CA THR A 133 10.32 4.00 -8.40
C THR A 133 11.56 4.74 -7.90
N GLY A 134 12.55 4.00 -7.41
CA GLY A 134 13.63 4.58 -6.62
C GLY A 134 13.44 4.13 -5.18
N GLN A 135 13.20 5.08 -4.27
CA GLN A 135 13.05 4.78 -2.85
C GLN A 135 11.59 4.64 -2.40
N GLN A 136 10.63 5.00 -3.24
CA GLN A 136 9.21 4.98 -2.85
C GLN A 136 8.38 4.07 -3.74
N ILE A 137 7.28 3.56 -3.18
CA ILE A 137 6.32 2.73 -3.90
C ILE A 137 5.48 3.63 -4.81
N ALA A 138 5.36 3.26 -6.08
CA ALA A 138 4.49 3.92 -7.04
C ALA A 138 3.16 3.21 -7.23
N LEU A 139 3.16 1.88 -7.17
CA LEU A 139 2.01 1.04 -7.47
C LEU A 139 2.01 -0.18 -6.56
N TYR A 140 0.87 -0.51 -5.98
CA TYR A 140 0.64 -1.82 -5.39
C TYR A 140 -0.10 -2.67 -6.41
N MET A 141 0.57 -3.69 -6.95
CA MET A 141 -0.09 -4.73 -7.74
C MET A 141 -0.67 -5.78 -6.81
N PHE A 142 -1.83 -6.31 -7.12
CA PHE A 142 -2.45 -7.35 -6.31
C PHE A 142 -3.13 -8.42 -7.17
N GLN A 143 -3.15 -9.62 -6.59
CA GLN A 143 -3.90 -10.77 -7.08
C GLN A 143 -5.24 -10.81 -6.35
N LEU A 144 -6.32 -10.86 -7.13
CA LEU A 144 -7.69 -10.96 -6.68
C LEU A 144 -8.20 -12.39 -6.87
N ARG A 145 -8.91 -12.90 -5.88
CA ARG A 145 -9.61 -14.19 -5.93
C ARG A 145 -10.99 -14.05 -5.33
N ARG A 146 -11.96 -14.76 -5.89
CA ARG A 146 -13.32 -14.86 -5.33
C ARG A 146 -13.35 -15.73 -4.08
#